data_AF-A0A352WBZ8-F1
#
_entry.id   AF-A0A352WBZ8-F1
#
_cell.length_a   1.000
_cell.length_b   1.000
_cell.length_c   1.000
_cell.angle_alpha   90.00
_cell.angle_beta   90.00
_cell.angle_gamma   90.00
#
_symmetry.space_group_name_H-M   'P 1'
#
loop_
_entity.id
_entity.type
_entity.pdbx_description
1 polymer ?
#
loop_
_entity_poly.entity_id
_entity_poly.type
_entity_poly.pdbx_seq_one_letter_code
_entity_poly.pdbx_strand_id
1 'polypeptide(L)'
;MEAVHEQLFDPQKRAKAKDYHRARNIQRYLGLLYTILFTVVVFCTPLARSLATAIGDYGWRLALYLIVIAAVYSIGNTIVNYFAGYRVQHRFGLSVQTPGSWLGDELKNFLISLVLLVPLLLLFRVILTNAPAYWWLYVGIVFVFISVILVNLSPVLIMPLFYKFTPLKDEKLKAQLE
;
A
#
# COMPACT_ATOMS: atom_id res chain seq x y z
N MET A 1 -29.38 -28.96 11.53
CA MET A 1 -28.78 -27.66 11.89
C MET A 1 -27.64 -27.81 12.90
N GLU A 2 -27.72 -28.72 13.87
CA GLU A 2 -26.63 -29.02 14.83
C GLU A 2 -25.30 -29.44 14.18
N ALA A 3 -25.30 -30.36 13.20
CA ALA A 3 -24.05 -30.80 12.55
C ALA A 3 -23.33 -29.69 11.75
N VAL A 4 -24.07 -28.73 11.22
CA VAL A 4 -23.52 -27.53 10.54
C VAL A 4 -22.99 -26.55 11.59
N HIS A 5 -23.70 -26.40 12.71
CA HIS A 5 -23.27 -25.62 13.86
C HIS A 5 -22.00 -26.20 14.53
N GLU A 6 -21.84 -27.51 14.54
CA GLU A 6 -20.66 -28.19 15.10
C GLU A 6 -19.44 -28.10 14.16
N GLN A 7 -19.64 -28.20 12.84
CA GLN A 7 -18.58 -27.99 11.84
C GLN A 7 -18.10 -26.53 11.73
N LEU A 8 -19.00 -25.55 11.92
CA LEU A 8 -18.67 -24.12 11.97
C LEU A 8 -17.98 -23.72 13.28
N PHE A 9 -18.25 -24.43 14.38
CA PHE A 9 -17.77 -24.10 15.72
C PHE A 9 -16.83 -25.15 16.32
N ASP A 10 -16.17 -25.94 15.47
CA ASP A 10 -15.13 -26.88 15.89
C ASP A 10 -14.11 -26.16 16.81
N PRO A 11 -13.98 -26.58 18.08
CA PRO A 11 -13.14 -25.91 19.06
C PRO A 11 -11.67 -25.82 18.61
N GLN A 12 -11.18 -26.76 17.81
CA GLN A 12 -9.82 -26.73 17.27
C GLN A 12 -9.64 -25.62 16.23
N LYS A 13 -10.61 -25.44 15.33
CA LYS A 13 -10.60 -24.34 14.35
C LYS A 13 -10.70 -22.98 15.04
N ARG A 14 -11.51 -22.87 16.10
CA ARG A 14 -11.65 -21.63 16.89
C ARG A 14 -10.36 -21.27 17.61
N ALA A 15 -9.66 -22.24 18.20
CA ALA A 15 -8.37 -22.03 18.84
C ALA A 15 -7.32 -21.54 17.81
N LYS A 16 -7.21 -22.21 16.67
CA LYS A 16 -6.30 -21.82 15.58
C LYS A 16 -6.62 -20.43 15.02
N ALA A 17 -7.91 -20.10 14.89
CA ALA A 17 -8.35 -18.77 14.47
C ALA A 17 -7.95 -17.69 15.49
N LYS A 18 -8.12 -17.95 16.79
CA LYS A 18 -7.72 -17.03 17.87
C LYS A 18 -6.21 -16.77 17.85
N ASP A 19 -5.40 -17.81 17.66
CA ASP A 19 -3.94 -17.67 17.57
C ASP A 19 -3.51 -16.89 16.33
N TYR A 20 -4.16 -17.14 15.19
CA TYR A 20 -3.97 -16.37 13.98
C TYR A 20 -4.34 -14.90 14.16
N HIS A 21 -5.52 -14.60 14.75
CA HIS A 21 -5.94 -13.23 15.02
C HIS A 21 -4.99 -12.50 15.96
N ARG A 22 -4.44 -13.18 16.96
CA ARG A 22 -3.41 -12.60 17.85
C ARG A 22 -2.15 -12.25 17.06
N ALA A 23 -1.64 -13.16 16.25
CA ALA A 23 -0.46 -12.90 15.41
C ALA A 23 -0.71 -11.77 14.39
N ARG A 24 -1.90 -11.72 13.80
CA ARG A 24 -2.32 -10.67 12.86
C ARG A 24 -2.50 -9.31 13.56
N ASN A 25 -2.99 -9.29 14.79
CA ASN A 25 -3.10 -8.05 15.56
C ASN A 25 -1.72 -7.50 15.93
N ILE A 26 -0.75 -8.37 16.25
CA ILE A 26 0.65 -7.96 16.46
C ILE A 26 1.19 -7.29 15.19
N GLN A 27 0.93 -7.84 14.00
CA GLN A 27 1.29 -7.17 12.73
C GLN A 27 0.72 -5.76 12.63
N ARG A 28 -0.59 -5.61 12.90
CA ARG A 28 -1.26 -4.31 12.83
C ARG A 28 -0.63 -3.30 13.79
N TYR A 29 -0.35 -3.71 15.03
CA TYR A 29 0.27 -2.84 16.02
C TYR A 29 1.73 -2.51 15.71
N LEU A 30 2.51 -3.45 15.18
CA LEU A 30 3.89 -3.19 14.74
C LEU A 30 3.94 -2.20 13.58
N GLY A 31 3.06 -2.35 12.59
CA GLY A 31 2.96 -1.40 11.46
C GLY A 31 2.52 -0.01 11.91
N LEU A 32 1.56 0.07 12.83
CA LEU A 32 1.13 1.33 13.43
C LEU A 32 2.25 1.98 14.25
N LEU A 33 2.93 1.21 15.10
CA LEU A 33 4.06 1.69 15.89
C LEU A 33 5.18 2.20 14.98
N TYR A 34 5.55 1.44 13.95
CA TYR A 34 6.53 1.87 12.96
C TYR A 34 6.13 3.19 12.29
N THR A 35 4.87 3.32 11.89
CA THR A 35 4.36 4.55 11.25
C THR A 35 4.43 5.75 12.18
N ILE A 36 4.01 5.59 13.44
CA ILE A 36 4.09 6.65 14.46
C ILE A 36 5.55 7.01 14.72
N LEU A 37 6.41 6.02 14.99
CA LEU A 37 7.83 6.25 15.26
C LEU A 37 8.52 6.95 14.09
N PHE A 38 8.28 6.48 12.86
CA PHE A 38 8.83 7.11 11.67
C PHE A 38 8.37 8.56 11.54
N THR A 39 7.08 8.84 11.74
CA THR A 39 6.53 10.21 11.69
C THR A 39 7.15 11.09 12.77
N VAL A 40 7.18 10.63 14.03
CA VAL A 40 7.79 11.35 15.15
C VAL A 40 9.27 11.63 14.88
N VAL A 41 10.01 10.65 14.37
CA VAL A 41 11.43 10.85 14.02
C VAL A 41 11.56 11.90 12.93
N VAL A 42 10.79 11.81 11.84
CA VAL A 42 10.89 12.76 10.72
C VAL A 42 10.51 14.20 11.14
N PHE A 43 9.51 14.37 12.02
CA PHE A 43 9.04 15.69 12.45
C PHE A 43 9.84 16.27 13.64
N CYS A 44 10.24 15.45 14.62
CA CYS A 44 10.91 15.93 15.83
C CYS A 44 12.44 16.00 15.67
N THR A 45 13.02 15.30 14.69
CA THR A 45 14.46 15.40 14.41
C THR A 45 14.71 16.30 13.20
N PRO A 46 15.87 16.98 13.14
CA PRO A 46 16.25 17.74 11.96
C PRO A 46 16.59 16.84 10.76
N LEU A 47 16.33 15.53 10.81
CA LEU A 47 16.57 14.59 9.72
C LEU A 47 15.95 15.09 8.41
N ALA A 48 14.73 15.63 8.48
CA ALA A 48 14.08 16.31 7.37
C ALA A 48 14.94 17.42 6.76
N ARG A 49 15.47 18.31 7.61
CA ARG A 49 16.29 19.45 7.21
C ARG A 49 17.66 19.01 6.69
N SER A 50 18.33 18.08 7.37
CA SER A 50 19.64 17.54 7.00
C SER A 50 19.59 16.83 5.64
N LEU A 51 18.55 16.03 5.43
CA LEU A 51 18.32 15.34 4.16
C LEU A 51 18.02 16.35 3.05
N ALA A 52 17.18 17.35 3.33
CA ALA A 52 16.91 18.42 2.38
C ALA A 52 18.16 19.23 2.02
N THR A 53 19.09 19.49 2.95
CA THR A 53 20.35 20.19 2.65
C THR A 53 21.34 19.33 1.87
N ALA A 54 21.36 18.02 2.09
CA ALA A 54 22.21 17.09 1.34
C ALA A 54 21.81 16.98 -0.15
N ILE A 55 20.53 17.22 -0.46
CA ILE A 55 19.97 17.15 -1.82
C ILE A 55 20.38 18.36 -2.69
N GLY A 56 20.85 19.46 -2.11
CA GLY A 56 21.20 20.69 -2.83
C GLY A 56 19.99 21.55 -3.22
N ASP A 57 20.24 22.77 -3.70
CA ASP A 57 19.21 23.79 -3.96
C ASP A 57 18.74 23.79 -5.42
N TYR A 58 17.97 22.75 -5.77
CA TYR A 58 17.35 22.61 -7.08
C TYR A 58 15.86 22.92 -7.01
N GLY A 59 15.26 23.37 -8.11
CA GLY A 59 13.80 23.59 -8.16
C GLY A 59 12.98 22.34 -7.83
N TRP A 60 13.52 21.14 -8.05
CA TRP A 60 12.86 19.85 -7.75
C TRP A 60 13.21 19.30 -6.36
N ARG A 61 13.91 20.06 -5.51
CA ARG A 61 14.34 19.65 -4.17
C ARG A 61 13.20 19.09 -3.31
N LEU A 62 12.04 19.74 -3.32
CA LEU A 62 10.85 19.27 -2.59
C LEU A 62 10.39 17.90 -3.08
N ALA A 63 10.36 17.68 -4.39
CA ALA A 63 9.93 16.41 -4.97
C ALA A 63 10.92 15.29 -4.62
N LEU A 64 12.23 15.51 -4.80
CA LEU A 64 13.22 14.49 -4.46
C LEU A 64 13.25 14.19 -2.95
N TYR A 65 13.14 15.20 -2.10
CA TYR A 65 13.03 15.01 -0.67
C TYR A 65 11.85 14.10 -0.28
N LEU A 66 10.66 14.35 -0.83
CA LEU A 66 9.47 13.54 -0.56
C LEU A 66 9.62 12.11 -1.11
N ILE A 67 10.25 11.95 -2.29
CA ILE A 67 10.56 10.63 -2.86
C ILE A 67 11.50 9.84 -1.95
N VAL A 68 12.57 10.48 -1.45
CA VAL A 68 13.54 9.80 -0.56
C VAL A 68 12.85 9.40 0.75
N ILE A 69 12.05 10.28 1.35
CA ILE A 69 11.29 9.94 2.57
C ILE A 69 10.32 8.79 2.31
N ALA A 70 9.57 8.85 1.20
CA ALA A 70 8.66 7.78 0.82
C ALA A 70 9.40 6.45 0.60
N ALA A 71 10.59 6.48 0.00
CA ALA A 71 11.43 5.30 -0.20
C ALA A 71 11.91 4.71 1.14
N VAL A 72 12.43 5.54 2.04
CA VAL A 72 12.89 5.09 3.37
C VAL A 72 11.73 4.50 4.18
N TYR A 73 10.56 5.16 4.15
CA TYR A 73 9.35 4.64 4.78
C TYR A 73 8.93 3.30 4.18
N SER A 74 8.90 3.20 2.85
CA SER A 74 8.51 1.98 2.15
C SER A 74 9.42 0.81 2.52
N ILE A 75 10.74 1.04 2.56
CA ILE A 75 11.73 -0.01 2.91
C ILE A 75 11.45 -0.55 4.31
N GLY A 76 11.29 0.31 5.32
CA GLY A 76 11.00 -0.14 6.67
C GLY A 76 9.64 -0.82 6.79
N ASN A 77 8.63 -0.32 6.08
CA ASN A 77 7.31 -0.95 6.04
C ASN A 77 7.35 -2.35 5.39
N THR A 78 8.11 -2.52 4.31
CA THR A 78 8.33 -3.83 3.67
C THR A 78 8.97 -4.83 4.64
N ILE A 79 9.95 -4.40 5.46
CA ILE A 79 10.55 -5.25 6.50
C ILE A 79 9.50 -5.68 7.52
N VAL A 80 8.69 -4.76 8.03
CA VAL A 80 7.60 -5.08 8.98
C VAL A 80 6.59 -6.04 8.35
N ASN A 81 6.19 -5.79 7.10
CA ASN A 81 5.26 -6.62 6.34
C ASN A 81 5.80 -8.04 6.10
N TYR A 82 7.10 -8.19 5.88
CA TYR A 82 7.73 -9.50 5.71
C TYR A 82 7.63 -10.34 6.98
N PHE A 83 8.10 -9.79 8.11
CA PHE A 83 8.18 -10.56 9.36
C PHE A 83 6.82 -10.77 10.01
N ALA A 84 5.98 -9.73 10.05
CA ALA A 84 4.72 -9.79 10.76
C ALA A 84 3.53 -10.17 9.86
N GLY A 85 3.63 -9.97 8.55
CA GLY A 85 2.60 -10.34 7.58
C GLY A 85 2.89 -11.64 6.86
N TYR A 86 3.90 -11.64 5.99
CA TYR A 86 4.23 -12.76 5.10
C TYR A 86 4.55 -14.04 5.88
N ARG A 87 5.47 -13.98 6.85
CA ARG A 87 5.84 -15.17 7.66
C ARG A 87 4.68 -15.71 8.49
N VAL A 88 3.84 -14.83 9.04
CA VAL A 88 2.67 -15.26 9.82
C VAL A 88 1.69 -16.00 8.93
N GLN A 89 1.37 -15.47 7.74
CA GLN A 89 0.45 -16.15 6.81
C GLN A 89 0.97 -17.52 6.37
N HIS A 90 2.28 -17.65 6.14
CA HIS A 90 2.91 -18.93 5.79
C HIS A 90 2.88 -19.92 6.95
N ARG A 91 3.14 -19.46 8.18
CA ARG A 91 3.07 -20.30 9.39
C ARG A 91 1.68 -20.93 9.58
N PHE A 92 0.62 -20.22 9.22
CA PHE A 92 -0.76 -20.72 9.31
C PHE A 92 -1.23 -21.45 8.04
N GLY A 93 -0.40 -21.55 6.99
CA GLY A 93 -0.75 -22.20 5.72
C GLY A 93 -1.79 -21.43 4.90
N LEU A 94 -1.92 -20.12 5.13
CA LEU A 94 -2.93 -19.25 4.50
C LEU A 94 -2.43 -18.59 3.21
N SER A 95 -1.14 -18.70 2.91
CA SER A 95 -0.55 -18.16 1.69
C SER A 95 0.25 -19.24 0.97
N VAL A 96 0.11 -19.24 -0.36
CA VAL A 96 0.88 -20.06 -1.30
C VAL A 96 1.91 -19.22 -2.06
N GLN A 97 2.06 -17.94 -1.71
CA GLN A 97 2.89 -16.98 -2.43
C GLN A 97 4.37 -17.18 -2.10
N THR A 98 5.22 -17.34 -3.11
CA THR A 98 6.68 -17.44 -2.89
C THR A 98 7.28 -16.10 -2.42
N PRO A 99 8.42 -16.11 -1.71
CA PRO A 99 9.05 -14.86 -1.25
C PRO A 99 9.44 -13.92 -2.39
N GLY A 100 9.86 -14.47 -3.53
CA GLY A 100 10.21 -13.70 -4.73
C GLY A 100 9.00 -13.05 -5.38
N SER A 101 7.86 -13.76 -5.45
CA SER A 101 6.59 -13.20 -5.94
C SER A 101 6.10 -12.07 -5.01
N TRP A 102 6.18 -12.29 -3.69
CA TRP A 102 5.82 -11.28 -2.70
C TRP A 102 6.68 -10.00 -2.82
N LEU A 103 8.01 -10.14 -2.92
CA LEU A 103 8.89 -8.99 -3.08
C LEU A 103 8.67 -8.27 -4.42
N GLY A 104 8.38 -9.02 -5.48
CA GLY A 104 7.99 -8.46 -6.77
C GLY A 104 6.71 -7.63 -6.69
N ASP A 105 5.72 -8.07 -5.92
CA ASP A 105 4.48 -7.30 -5.70
C ASP A 105 4.73 -6.03 -4.88
N GLU A 106 5.55 -6.09 -3.83
CA GLU A 106 5.95 -4.91 -3.05
C GLU A 106 6.70 -3.89 -3.93
N LEU A 107 7.63 -4.35 -4.77
CA LEU A 107 8.37 -3.47 -5.68
C LEU A 107 7.45 -2.85 -6.75
N LYS A 108 6.55 -3.63 -7.36
CA LYS A 108 5.55 -3.10 -8.31
C LYS A 108 4.67 -2.05 -7.65
N ASN A 109 4.20 -2.31 -6.43
CA ASN A 109 3.38 -1.36 -5.69
C ASN A 109 4.14 -0.06 -5.41
N PHE A 110 5.41 -0.14 -5.00
CA PHE A 110 6.27 1.02 -4.79
C PHE A 110 6.48 1.83 -6.08
N LEU A 111 6.80 1.16 -7.19
CA LEU A 111 7.03 1.81 -8.48
C LEU A 111 5.76 2.49 -9.01
N ILE A 112 4.60 1.82 -8.94
CA ILE A 112 3.31 2.41 -9.34
C ILE A 112 3.02 3.64 -8.47
N SER A 113 3.25 3.55 -7.17
CA SER A 113 3.09 4.68 -6.25
C SER A 113 3.99 5.86 -6.62
N LEU A 114 5.25 5.61 -6.99
CA LEU A 114 6.17 6.66 -7.47
C LEU A 114 5.71 7.29 -8.78
N VAL A 115 5.29 6.47 -9.76
CA VAL A 115 4.79 6.95 -11.05
C VAL A 115 3.58 7.86 -10.88
N LEU A 116 2.74 7.63 -9.87
CA LEU A 116 1.62 8.50 -9.53
C LEU A 116 2.05 9.74 -8.73
N LEU A 117 2.97 9.57 -7.76
CA LEU A 117 3.39 10.63 -6.85
C LEU A 117 4.23 11.70 -7.55
N VAL A 118 5.20 11.31 -8.39
CA VAL A 118 6.16 12.25 -8.99
C VAL A 118 5.47 13.31 -9.88
N PRO A 119 4.60 12.95 -10.84
CA PRO A 119 3.89 13.93 -11.65
C PRO A 119 2.98 14.83 -10.80
N LEU A 120 2.35 14.26 -9.77
CA LEU A 120 1.49 15.02 -8.86
C LEU A 120 2.30 16.09 -8.10
N LEU A 121 3.50 15.76 -7.61
CA LEU A 121 4.38 16.71 -6.94
C LEU A 121 4.91 17.80 -7.88
N LEU A 122 5.23 17.44 -9.12
CA LEU A 122 5.64 18.42 -10.13
C LEU A 122 4.50 19.37 -10.47
N LEU A 123 3.29 18.85 -10.67
CA LEU A 123 2.10 19.65 -10.95
C LEU A 123 1.75 20.55 -9.76
N PHE A 124 1.83 20.02 -8.54
CA PHE A 124 1.64 20.78 -7.30
C PHE A 124 2.60 21.97 -7.21
N ARG A 125 3.88 21.76 -7.51
CA ARG A 125 4.87 22.85 -7.56
C ARG A 125 4.49 23.91 -8.60
N VAL A 126 4.09 23.50 -9.80
CA VAL A 126 3.67 24.43 -10.87
C VAL A 126 2.47 25.26 -10.42
N ILE A 127 1.48 24.64 -9.79
CA ILE A 127 0.29 25.33 -9.27
C ILE A 127 0.67 26.35 -8.19
N LEU A 128 1.50 25.95 -7.22
CA LEU A 128 1.94 26.85 -6.15
C LEU A 128 2.72 28.05 -6.69
N THR A 129 3.51 27.85 -7.75
CA THR A 129 4.33 28.93 -8.33
C THR A 129 3.49 29.92 -9.14
N ASN A 130 2.46 29.45 -9.85
CA ASN A 130 1.67 30.30 -10.75
C ASN A 130 0.41 30.89 -10.10
N ALA A 131 -0.22 30.18 -9.17
CA ALA A 131 -1.49 30.58 -8.56
C ALA A 131 -1.52 30.34 -7.04
N PRO A 132 -0.64 31.01 -6.26
CA PRO A 132 -0.50 30.76 -4.82
C PRO A 132 -1.75 31.14 -4.02
N ALA A 133 -2.64 32.01 -4.51
CA ALA A 133 -3.87 32.36 -3.80
C ALA A 133 -4.98 31.29 -3.94
N TYR A 134 -5.00 30.58 -5.06
CA TYR A 134 -6.06 29.62 -5.42
C TYR A 134 -5.55 28.18 -5.57
N TRP A 135 -4.35 27.89 -5.05
CA TRP A 135 -3.66 26.61 -5.24
C TRP A 135 -4.52 25.41 -4.82
N TRP A 136 -5.26 25.55 -3.72
CA TRP A 136 -6.10 24.48 -3.15
C TRP A 136 -7.23 24.08 -4.11
N LEU A 137 -7.77 25.03 -4.87
CA LEU A 137 -8.85 24.80 -5.82
C LEU A 137 -8.31 24.05 -7.04
N TYR A 138 -7.18 24.48 -7.60
CA TYR A 138 -6.54 23.78 -8.72
C TYR A 138 -6.10 22.36 -8.33
N VAL A 139 -5.47 22.20 -7.17
CA VAL A 139 -5.07 20.88 -6.66
C VAL A 139 -6.29 20.01 -6.39
N GLY A 140 -7.37 20.57 -5.84
CA GLY A 140 -8.63 19.86 -5.62
C GLY A 140 -9.24 19.33 -6.92
N ILE A 141 -9.32 20.17 -7.95
CA ILE A 141 -9.83 19.76 -9.28
C ILE A 141 -8.97 18.64 -9.88
N VAL A 142 -7.64 18.82 -9.87
CA VAL A 142 -6.69 17.81 -10.35
C VAL A 142 -6.87 16.50 -9.59
N PHE A 143 -7.01 16.56 -8.27
CA PHE A 143 -7.18 15.39 -7.41
C PHE A 143 -8.47 14.63 -7.72
N VAL A 144 -9.60 15.35 -7.87
CA VAL A 144 -10.88 14.74 -8.26
C VAL A 144 -10.76 14.09 -9.63
N PHE A 145 -10.18 14.78 -10.60
CA PHE A 145 -10.01 14.27 -11.96
C PHE A 145 -9.16 13.00 -12.00
N ILE A 146 -7.99 13.01 -11.34
CA ILE A 146 -7.12 11.84 -11.22
C ILE A 146 -7.84 10.70 -10.49
N SER A 147 -8.58 10.99 -9.42
CA SER A 147 -9.32 9.96 -8.66
C SER A 147 -10.37 9.27 -9.53
N VAL A 148 -11.15 10.03 -10.31
CA VAL A 148 -12.14 9.46 -11.25
C VAL A 148 -11.47 8.59 -12.29
N ILE A 149 -10.36 9.06 -12.89
CA ILE A 149 -9.58 8.26 -13.84
C ILE A 149 -9.11 6.97 -13.17
N LEU A 150 -8.44 7.06 -12.03
CA LEU A 150 -7.88 5.89 -11.35
C LEU A 150 -8.94 4.89 -10.91
N VAL A 151 -10.12 5.31 -10.45
CA VAL A 151 -11.19 4.38 -10.10
C VAL A 151 -11.65 3.55 -11.32
N ASN A 152 -11.72 4.17 -12.50
CA ASN A 152 -12.12 3.48 -13.72
C ASN A 152 -10.98 2.67 -14.36
N LEU A 153 -9.75 3.20 -14.32
CA LEU A 153 -8.59 2.60 -14.97
C LEU A 153 -7.87 1.57 -14.10
N SER A 154 -7.99 1.65 -12.77
CA SER A 154 -7.37 0.71 -11.83
C SER A 154 -7.70 -0.76 -12.13
N PRO A 155 -8.98 -1.17 -12.32
CA PRO A 155 -9.28 -2.58 -12.62
C PRO A 155 -8.68 -3.06 -13.94
N VAL A 156 -8.48 -2.15 -14.91
CA VAL A 156 -8.03 -2.49 -16.26
C VAL A 156 -6.51 -2.39 -16.42
N LEU A 157 -5.84 -1.46 -15.73
CA LEU A 157 -4.41 -1.22 -15.86
C LEU A 157 -3.61 -1.67 -14.64
N ILE A 158 -4.12 -1.43 -13.44
CA ILE A 158 -3.38 -1.71 -12.20
C ILE A 158 -3.54 -3.18 -11.82
N MET A 159 -4.78 -3.68 -11.75
CA MET A 159 -5.02 -5.06 -11.30
C MET A 159 -4.31 -6.13 -12.16
N PRO A 160 -4.25 -6.03 -13.51
CA PRO A 160 -3.57 -7.05 -14.31
C PRO A 160 -2.05 -7.12 -14.08
N LEU A 161 -1.44 -6.06 -13.53
CA LEU A 161 -0.01 -6.09 -13.16
C LEU A 161 0.24 -6.97 -11.93
N PHE A 162 -0.78 -7.22 -11.12
CA PHE A 162 -0.72 -8.06 -9.92
C PHE A 162 -1.34 -9.44 -10.15
N TYR A 163 -2.39 -9.53 -10.96
CA TYR A 163 -3.21 -10.74 -11.10
C TYR A 163 -3.36 -11.20 -12.55
N LYS A 164 -3.46 -12.52 -12.72
CA LYS A 164 -3.80 -13.15 -14.00
C LYS A 164 -5.31 -13.34 -14.07
N PHE A 165 -5.97 -12.55 -14.91
CA PHE A 165 -7.38 -12.74 -15.21
C PHE A 165 -7.54 -13.91 -16.19
N THR A 166 -8.37 -14.89 -15.82
CA THR A 166 -8.70 -16.03 -16.69
C THR A 166 -10.22 -16.15 -16.80
N PRO A 167 -10.76 -16.44 -17.99
CA PRO A 167 -12.19 -16.58 -18.17
C PRO A 167 -12.71 -17.79 -17.38
N LEU A 168 -13.92 -17.68 -16.85
CA LEU A 168 -14.58 -18.76 -16.14
C LEU A 168 -14.85 -19.92 -17.10
N LYS A 169 -14.24 -21.08 -16.84
CA LYS A 169 -14.33 -22.25 -17.72
C LYS A 169 -15.63 -23.05 -17.55
N ASP A 170 -16.28 -22.93 -16.39
CA ASP A 170 -17.48 -23.69 -16.08
C ASP A 170 -18.71 -22.97 -16.66
N GLU A 171 -19.22 -23.50 -17.77
CA GLU A 171 -20.40 -22.96 -18.44
C GLU A 171 -21.67 -23.08 -17.60
N LYS A 172 -21.79 -24.07 -16.72
CA LYS A 172 -22.95 -24.22 -15.83
C LYS A 172 -22.95 -23.14 -14.75
N LEU A 173 -21.78 -22.86 -14.17
CA LEU A 173 -21.64 -21.79 -13.18
C LEU A 173 -21.82 -20.41 -13.83
N LYS A 174 -21.33 -20.24 -15.06
CA LYS A 174 -21.55 -19.02 -15.86
C LYS A 174 -23.04 -18.76 -16.09
N ALA A 175 -23.79 -19.78 -16.50
CA ALA A 175 -25.24 -19.67 -16.73
C ALA A 175 -26.09 -19.40 -15.47
N GLN A 176 -25.54 -19.64 -14.26
CA GLN A 176 -26.22 -19.31 -13.00
C GLN A 176 -25.95 -17.88 -12.51
N LEU A 177 -24.93 -17.21 -13.05
CA LEU A 177 -24.50 -15.86 -12.66
C LEU A 177 -24.99 -14.78 -13.63
N GLU A 178 -25.35 -15.17 -14.86
CA GLU A 178 -26.03 -14.34 -15.87
C GLU A 178 -27.55 -14.30 -15.65
#